data_AF-A0A660Y9Y8-F1
#
_entry.id   AF-A0A660Y9Y8-F1
#
_cell.length_a   1.000
_cell.length_b   1.000
_cell.length_c   1.000
_cell.angle_alpha   90.00
_cell.angle_beta   90.00
_cell.angle_gamma   90.00
#
_symmetry.space_group_name_H-M   'P 1'
#
loop_
_entity.id
_entity.type
_entity.pdbx_description
1 polymer ?
#
loop_
_entity_poly.entity_id
_entity_poly.type
_entity_poly.pdbx_seq_one_letter_code
_entity_poly.pdbx_strand_id
1 'polypeptide(L)'
;MWVLVLAWLAAAQTPDPEALFRRGVSLYLEGRLREASATFERVAEGSEGKISRAAWVMRAKVLLKMERYGEAREVLEEFLSKYPEGSYTAYAEYLLGHCSARLGEFSEAALHYRRACELADKGELKDRAESMLKVLQDYEARGLPPRI
;
A
#
# COMPACT_ATOMS: atom_id res chain seq x y z
N MET A 1 -15.28 3.26 47.58
CA MET A 1 -13.81 3.17 47.75
C MET A 1 -13.50 1.67 47.78
N TRP A 2 -13.30 0.96 46.66
CA TRP A 2 -12.04 0.75 45.93
C TRP A 2 -12.22 0.31 44.46
N VAL A 3 -13.46 0.31 43.92
CA VAL A 3 -13.73 -0.20 42.55
C VAL A 3 -13.21 0.74 41.43
N LEU A 4 -12.91 2.00 41.74
CA LEU A 4 -12.49 2.99 40.73
C LEU A 4 -10.99 2.92 40.34
N VAL A 5 -10.17 2.12 41.03
CA VAL A 5 -8.73 2.02 40.72
C VAL A 5 -8.44 1.02 39.58
N LEU A 6 -9.37 0.11 39.28
CA LEU A 6 -9.17 -0.93 38.26
C LEU A 6 -9.48 -0.46 36.83
N ALA A 7 -10.28 0.60 36.66
CA ALA A 7 -10.55 1.16 35.33
C ALA A 7 -9.35 1.92 34.72
N TRP A 8 -8.39 2.35 35.56
CA TRP A 8 -7.19 3.05 35.13
C TRP A 8 -6.01 2.13 34.79
N LEU A 9 -6.07 0.85 35.17
CA LEU A 9 -5.03 -0.15 34.90
C LEU A 9 -5.23 -0.91 33.58
N ALA A 10 -6.34 -0.65 32.88
CA ALA A 10 -6.63 -1.20 31.56
C ALA A 10 -6.65 -0.12 30.46
N ALA A 11 -5.99 1.02 30.68
CA ALA A 11 -5.39 1.74 29.56
C ALA A 11 -4.24 0.87 29.04
N ALA A 12 -4.59 -0.23 28.38
CA ALA A 12 -3.64 -1.01 27.60
C ALA A 12 -2.90 0.03 26.76
N GLN A 13 -1.62 0.25 27.05
CA GLN A 13 -0.80 1.15 26.25
C GLN A 13 -0.94 0.65 24.82
N THR A 14 -1.73 1.36 24.01
CA THR A 14 -1.80 1.08 22.59
C THR A 14 -0.36 1.23 22.13
N PRO A 15 0.27 0.15 21.64
CA PRO A 15 1.69 0.20 21.37
C PRO A 15 1.94 1.34 20.38
N ASP A 16 2.92 2.19 20.68
CA ASP A 16 3.26 3.37 19.89
C ASP A 16 3.20 3.03 18.39
N PRO A 17 2.31 3.69 17.60
CA PRO A 17 2.16 3.41 16.18
C PRO A 17 3.48 3.46 15.42
N GLU A 18 4.42 4.32 15.84
CA GLU A 18 5.73 4.40 15.22
C GLU A 18 6.59 3.18 15.55
N ALA A 19 6.62 2.73 16.80
CA ALA A 19 7.28 1.50 17.21
C ALA A 19 6.71 0.26 16.49
N LEU A 20 5.38 0.17 16.36
CA LEU A 20 4.74 -0.90 15.58
C LEU A 20 5.09 -0.82 14.10
N PHE A 21 5.12 0.38 13.52
CA PHE A 21 5.52 0.57 12.13
C PHE A 21 6.96 0.12 11.91
N ARG A 22 7.90 0.52 12.78
CA ARG A 22 9.31 0.08 12.74
C ARG A 22 9.43 -1.45 12.84
N ARG A 23 8.62 -2.08 13.70
CA ARG A 23 8.54 -3.56 13.78
C ARG A 23 8.04 -4.17 12.47
N GLY A 24 6.99 -3.62 11.87
CA GLY A 24 6.48 -4.07 10.57
C GLY A 24 7.55 -4.00 9.47
N VAL A 25 8.36 -2.93 9.47
CA VAL A 25 9.50 -2.78 8.56
C VAL A 25 10.57 -3.85 8.82
N SER A 26 10.95 -4.11 10.08
CA SER A 26 11.91 -5.19 10.41
C SER A 26 11.43 -6.54 9.90
N LEU A 27 10.18 -6.89 10.17
CA LEU A 27 9.56 -8.15 9.72
C LEU A 27 9.56 -8.28 8.19
N TYR A 28 9.30 -7.18 7.47
CA TYR A 28 9.37 -7.16 6.01
C TYR A 28 10.78 -7.43 5.49
N LEU A 29 11.80 -6.81 6.11
CA LEU A 29 13.21 -7.01 5.75
C LEU A 29 13.69 -8.43 6.07
N GLU A 30 13.20 -9.03 7.15
CA GLU A 30 13.42 -10.43 7.53
C GLU A 30 12.68 -11.44 6.62
N GLY A 31 11.81 -10.98 5.71
CA GLY A 31 11.00 -11.84 4.85
C GLY A 31 9.81 -12.50 5.55
N ARG A 32 9.50 -12.10 6.79
CA ARG A 32 8.34 -12.57 7.57
C ARG A 32 7.08 -11.83 7.12
N LEU A 33 6.72 -12.02 5.84
CA LEU A 33 5.75 -11.17 5.14
C LEU A 33 4.34 -11.22 5.76
N ARG A 34 3.88 -12.39 6.23
CA ARG A 34 2.57 -12.50 6.89
C ARG A 34 2.50 -11.68 8.17
N GLU A 35 3.54 -11.76 8.99
CA GLU A 35 3.61 -11.00 10.24
C GLU A 35 3.78 -9.50 9.97
N ALA A 36 4.56 -9.13 8.95
CA ALA A 36 4.70 -7.75 8.53
C ALA A 36 3.34 -7.16 8.10
N SER A 37 2.59 -7.88 7.26
CA SER A 37 1.26 -7.47 6.80
C SER A 37 0.29 -7.25 7.96
N ALA A 38 0.17 -8.22 8.88
CA ALA A 38 -0.66 -8.09 10.08
C ALA A 38 -0.19 -6.95 11.01
N THR A 39 1.12 -6.70 11.09
CA THR A 39 1.64 -5.59 11.89
C THR A 39 1.27 -4.24 11.28
N PHE A 40 1.36 -4.10 9.95
CA PHE A 40 0.96 -2.86 9.27
C PHE A 40 -0.55 -2.63 9.31
N GLU A 41 -1.37 -3.66 9.18
CA GLU A 41 -2.83 -3.59 9.39
C GLU A 41 -3.19 -2.98 10.74
N ARG A 42 -2.58 -3.47 11.82
CA ARG A 42 -2.81 -2.92 13.17
C ARG A 42 -2.46 -1.45 13.30
N VAL A 43 -1.42 -0.98 12.59
CA VAL A 43 -1.04 0.44 12.59
C VAL A 43 -2.02 1.26 11.74
N ALA A 44 -2.40 0.74 10.58
CA ALA A 44 -3.31 1.36 9.63
C ALA A 44 -4.72 1.57 10.22
N GLU A 45 -5.20 0.63 11.04
CA GLU A 45 -6.53 0.66 11.66
C GLU A 45 -6.52 1.28 13.07
N GLY A 46 -5.41 1.16 13.79
CA GLY A 46 -5.30 1.61 15.19
C GLY A 46 -4.78 3.03 15.38
N SER A 47 -4.48 3.76 14.29
CA SER A 47 -3.93 5.12 14.37
C SER A 47 -4.37 6.00 13.20
N GLU A 48 -4.17 7.31 13.35
CA GLU A 48 -4.42 8.30 12.30
C GLU A 48 -3.13 9.01 11.87
N GLY A 49 -3.23 9.88 10.86
CA GLY A 49 -2.13 10.73 10.44
C GLY A 49 -1.16 10.06 9.47
N LYS A 50 0.09 10.52 9.46
CA LYS A 50 1.07 10.12 8.43
C LYS A 50 1.52 8.67 8.57
N ILE A 51 1.74 8.21 9.80
CA ILE A 51 2.20 6.83 10.07
C ILE A 51 1.13 5.81 9.68
N SER A 52 -0.13 6.07 10.02
CA SER A 52 -1.27 5.23 9.60
C SER A 52 -1.33 5.10 8.07
N ARG A 53 -1.30 6.22 7.34
CA ARG A 53 -1.30 6.21 5.87
C ARG A 53 -0.09 5.50 5.26
N ALA A 54 1.08 5.63 5.87
CA ALA A 54 2.26 4.87 5.46
C ALA A 54 2.05 3.35 5.68
N ALA A 55 1.41 2.97 6.77
CA ALA A 55 1.14 1.57 7.10
C ALA A 55 0.14 0.92 6.13
N TRP A 56 -0.91 1.63 5.70
CA TRP A 56 -1.83 1.19 4.64
C TRP A 56 -1.07 0.76 3.37
N VAL A 57 -0.19 1.63 2.90
CA VAL A 57 0.53 1.41 1.64
C VAL A 57 1.62 0.35 1.81
N MET A 58 2.27 0.29 2.97
CA MET A 58 3.22 -0.77 3.29
C MET A 58 2.52 -2.14 3.40
N ARG A 59 1.32 -2.22 3.96
CA ARG A 59 0.50 -3.45 3.97
C ARG A 59 0.25 -3.95 2.54
N ALA A 60 -0.22 -3.08 1.65
CA ALA A 60 -0.44 -3.41 0.25
C ALA A 60 0.84 -3.87 -0.47
N LYS A 61 1.96 -3.18 -0.25
CA LYS A 61 3.27 -3.57 -0.79
C LYS A 61 3.72 -4.95 -0.33
N VAL A 62 3.48 -5.28 0.95
CA VAL A 62 3.78 -6.62 1.50
C VAL A 62 2.88 -7.67 0.85
N LEU A 63 1.59 -7.37 0.65
CA LEU A 63 0.63 -8.26 -0.04
C LEU A 63 1.05 -8.54 -1.49
N LEU A 64 1.47 -7.50 -2.23
CA LEU A 64 2.06 -7.64 -3.57
C LEU A 64 3.28 -8.58 -3.58
N LYS A 65 4.18 -8.44 -2.59
CA LYS A 65 5.36 -9.31 -2.45
C LYS A 65 4.99 -10.76 -2.11
N MET A 66 3.85 -10.97 -1.47
CA MET A 66 3.27 -12.31 -1.23
C MET A 66 2.45 -12.84 -2.41
N GLU A 67 2.40 -12.11 -3.52
CA GLU A 67 1.58 -12.45 -4.70
C GLU A 67 0.06 -12.48 -4.44
N ARG A 68 -0.38 -11.79 -3.39
CA ARG A 68 -1.80 -11.68 -3.00
C ARG A 68 -2.40 -10.42 -3.63
N TYR A 69 -2.49 -10.38 -4.95
CA TYR A 69 -2.84 -9.18 -5.71
C TYR A 69 -4.27 -8.67 -5.44
N GLY A 70 -5.25 -9.58 -5.33
CA GLY A 70 -6.63 -9.19 -5.02
C GLY A 70 -6.75 -8.48 -3.68
N GLU A 71 -6.11 -9.02 -2.64
CA GLU A 71 -6.12 -8.41 -1.30
C GLU A 71 -5.32 -7.11 -1.26
N ALA A 72 -4.22 -7.02 -2.01
CA ALA A 72 -3.49 -5.76 -2.16
C ALA A 72 -4.36 -4.69 -2.81
N ARG A 73 -5.13 -5.05 -3.85
CA ARG A 73 -6.09 -4.16 -4.52
C ARG A 73 -7.16 -3.66 -3.55
N GLU A 74 -7.81 -4.56 -2.81
CA GLU A 74 -8.84 -4.20 -1.82
C GLU A 74 -8.31 -3.19 -0.78
N VAL A 75 -7.10 -3.43 -0.23
CA VAL A 75 -6.45 -2.52 0.73
C VAL A 75 -6.16 -1.15 0.12
N LEU A 76 -5.75 -1.10 -1.14
CA LEU A 76 -5.41 0.15 -1.83
C LEU A 76 -6.66 0.94 -2.24
N GLU A 77 -7.71 0.26 -2.69
CA GLU A 77 -9.01 0.88 -3.00
C GLU A 77 -9.64 1.49 -1.75
N GLU A 78 -9.60 0.77 -0.63
CA GLU A 78 -10.05 1.30 0.66
C GLU A 78 -9.21 2.51 1.09
N PHE A 79 -7.87 2.42 0.95
CA PHE A 79 -6.98 3.54 1.23
C PHE A 79 -7.31 4.78 0.40
N LEU A 80 -7.51 4.63 -0.91
CA LEU A 80 -7.82 5.75 -1.81
C LEU A 80 -9.24 6.30 -1.62
N SER A 81 -10.19 5.46 -1.18
CA SER A 81 -11.52 5.93 -0.77
C SER A 81 -11.45 6.83 0.46
N LYS A 82 -10.60 6.49 1.43
CA LYS A 82 -10.38 7.28 2.66
C LYS A 82 -9.47 8.49 2.45
N TYR A 83 -8.47 8.35 1.58
CA TYR A 83 -7.43 9.35 1.33
C TYR A 83 -7.26 9.58 -0.18
N PRO A 84 -8.24 10.23 -0.83
CA PRO A 84 -8.21 10.47 -2.28
C PRO A 84 -7.07 11.40 -2.69
N GLU A 85 -6.50 12.15 -1.74
CA GLU A 85 -5.37 13.05 -1.94
C GLU A 85 -4.36 12.94 -0.78
N GLY A 86 -3.09 13.20 -1.09
CA GLY A 86 -2.01 13.25 -0.10
C GLY A 86 -0.72 12.60 -0.57
N SER A 87 0.28 12.61 0.32
CA SER A 87 1.67 12.22 0.00
C SER A 87 1.85 10.76 -0.43
N TYR A 88 0.84 9.91 -0.23
CA TYR A 88 0.90 8.49 -0.58
C TYR A 88 -0.07 8.10 -1.71
N THR A 89 -0.96 9.01 -2.15
CA THR A 89 -1.98 8.72 -3.16
C THR A 89 -1.35 8.31 -4.49
N ALA A 90 -0.35 9.05 -4.97
CA ALA A 90 0.38 8.69 -6.20
C ALA A 90 1.04 7.31 -6.11
N TYR A 91 1.58 6.95 -4.94
CA TYR A 91 2.22 5.65 -4.75
C TYR A 91 1.19 4.52 -4.63
N ALA A 92 0.04 4.77 -4.00
CA ALA A 92 -1.07 3.82 -3.95
C ALA A 92 -1.62 3.51 -5.35
N GLU A 93 -1.85 4.53 -6.18
CA GLU A 93 -2.23 4.37 -7.58
C GLU A 93 -1.19 3.56 -8.35
N TYR A 94 0.11 3.83 -8.15
CA TYR A 94 1.16 3.03 -8.76
C TYR A 94 1.08 1.55 -8.34
N LEU A 95 0.87 1.27 -7.05
CA LEU A 95 0.72 -0.11 -6.57
C LEU A 95 -0.56 -0.78 -7.09
N LEU A 96 -1.66 -0.05 -7.29
CA LEU A 96 -2.86 -0.58 -7.95
C LEU A 96 -2.57 -0.97 -9.39
N GLY A 97 -1.82 -0.14 -10.11
CA GLY A 97 -1.33 -0.49 -11.45
C GLY A 97 -0.59 -1.82 -11.46
N HIS A 98 0.27 -2.06 -10.47
CA HIS A 98 0.94 -3.36 -10.29
C HIS A 98 -0.01 -4.51 -9.96
N CYS A 99 -1.02 -4.28 -9.13
CA CYS A 99 -2.02 -5.30 -8.81
C CYS A 99 -2.79 -5.71 -10.08
N SER A 100 -3.37 -4.75 -10.79
CA SER A 100 -4.12 -4.98 -12.03
C SER A 100 -3.26 -5.64 -13.10
N ALA A 101 -2.01 -5.18 -13.24
CA ALA A 101 -1.04 -5.77 -14.18
C ALA A 101 -0.79 -7.26 -13.88
N ARG A 102 -0.59 -7.63 -12.62
CA ARG A 102 -0.36 -9.03 -12.20
C ARG A 102 -1.64 -9.88 -12.29
N LEU A 103 -2.81 -9.26 -12.27
CA LEU A 103 -4.10 -9.91 -12.51
C LEU A 103 -4.44 -10.04 -14.01
N GLY A 104 -3.64 -9.46 -14.91
CA GLY A 104 -3.89 -9.47 -16.35
C GLY A 104 -4.85 -8.38 -16.84
N GLU A 105 -5.24 -7.47 -15.96
CA GLU A 105 -6.15 -6.34 -16.21
C GLU A 105 -5.35 -5.15 -16.79
N PHE A 106 -4.73 -5.33 -17.96
CA PHE A 106 -3.73 -4.40 -18.48
C PHE A 106 -4.26 -2.98 -18.77
N SER A 107 -5.49 -2.86 -19.27
CA SER A 107 -6.09 -1.55 -19.50
C SER A 107 -6.33 -0.79 -18.19
N GLU A 108 -6.74 -1.48 -17.14
CA GLU A 108 -6.92 -0.90 -15.80
C GLU A 108 -5.57 -0.53 -15.17
N ALA A 109 -4.57 -1.40 -15.33
CA ALA A 109 -3.20 -1.10 -14.92
C ALA A 109 -2.68 0.20 -15.55
N ALA A 110 -2.92 0.40 -16.86
CA ALA A 110 -2.53 1.61 -17.57
C ALA A 110 -3.25 2.86 -17.05
N LEU A 111 -4.52 2.76 -16.64
CA LEU A 111 -5.25 3.86 -16.00
C LEU A 111 -4.59 4.25 -14.67
N HIS A 112 -4.31 3.29 -13.81
CA HIS A 112 -3.68 3.53 -12.51
C HIS A 112 -2.25 4.08 -12.64
N TYR A 113 -1.43 3.56 -13.56
CA TYR A 113 -0.11 4.13 -13.81
C TYR A 113 -0.19 5.56 -14.34
N ARG A 114 -1.13 5.88 -15.22
CA ARG A 114 -1.35 7.26 -15.68
C ARG A 114 -1.74 8.18 -14.53
N ARG A 115 -2.66 7.74 -13.67
CA ARG A 115 -3.08 8.48 -12.48
C ARG A 115 -1.91 8.74 -11.54
N ALA A 116 -1.04 7.74 -11.33
CA ALA A 116 0.19 7.90 -10.57
C ALA A 116 1.13 8.96 -11.20
N CYS A 117 1.28 9.01 -12.52
CA CYS A 117 2.08 10.04 -13.21
C CYS A 117 1.52 11.45 -13.10
N GLU A 118 0.18 11.58 -13.09
CA GLU A 118 -0.52 12.86 -12.92
C GLU A 118 -0.38 13.40 -11.50
N LEU A 119 -0.44 12.52 -10.50
CA LEU A 119 -0.36 12.87 -9.09
C LEU A 119 1.08 13.01 -8.59
N ALA A 120 2.03 12.30 -9.18
CA ALA A 120 3.43 12.40 -8.82
C ALA A 120 4.03 13.69 -9.40
N ASP A 121 4.69 14.46 -8.53
CA ASP A 121 5.68 15.44 -8.97
C ASP A 121 6.81 14.77 -9.75
N LYS A 122 7.72 15.58 -10.33
CA LYS A 122 8.95 15.05 -10.95
C LYS A 122 9.70 14.14 -9.98
N GLY A 123 10.19 13.01 -10.47
CA GLY A 123 11.04 12.11 -9.68
C GLY A 123 10.81 10.63 -10.00
N GLU A 124 11.51 9.79 -9.23
CA GLU A 124 11.64 8.35 -9.50
C GLU A 124 10.30 7.60 -9.59
N LEU A 125 9.27 8.01 -8.83
CA LEU A 125 7.95 7.39 -8.91
C LEU A 125 7.29 7.63 -10.27
N LYS A 126 7.37 8.87 -10.76
CA LYS A 126 6.83 9.25 -12.06
C LYS A 126 7.56 8.50 -13.18
N ASP A 127 8.88 8.47 -13.14
CA ASP A 127 9.70 7.76 -14.14
C ASP A 127 9.36 6.26 -14.19
N ARG A 128 9.15 5.63 -13.02
CA ARG A 128 8.71 4.23 -12.92
C ARG A 128 7.31 4.02 -13.49
N ALA A 129 6.36 4.88 -13.13
CA ALA A 129 4.98 4.77 -13.61
C ALA A 129 4.89 4.97 -15.14
N GLU A 130 5.64 5.94 -15.68
CA GLU A 130 5.76 6.18 -17.13
C GLU A 130 6.37 4.98 -17.85
N SER A 131 7.40 4.37 -17.26
CA SER A 131 8.03 3.15 -17.81
C SER A 131 7.03 2.00 -17.91
N MET A 132 6.24 1.77 -16.85
CA MET A 132 5.20 0.73 -16.86
C MET A 132 4.10 1.02 -17.87
N LEU A 133 3.65 2.28 -17.95
CA LEU A 133 2.65 2.70 -18.92
C LEU A 133 3.11 2.44 -20.36
N LYS A 134 4.38 2.76 -20.67
CA LYS A 134 4.97 2.50 -21.99
C LYS A 134 4.99 1.00 -22.32
N VAL A 135 5.35 0.16 -21.36
CA VAL A 135 5.34 -1.31 -21.55
C VAL A 135 3.93 -1.80 -21.91
N LEU A 136 2.89 -1.29 -21.24
CA LEU A 136 1.50 -1.68 -21.53
C LEU A 136 1.00 -1.13 -22.87
N GLN A 137 1.40 0.08 -23.25
CA GLN A 137 1.07 0.64 -24.58
C GLN A 137 1.73 -0.14 -25.71
N ASP A 138 2.99 -0.55 -25.52
CA ASP A 138 3.69 -1.40 -26.49
C ASP A 138 3.01 -2.78 -26.62
N TYR A 139 2.44 -3.32 -25.53
CA TYR A 139 1.62 -4.52 -25.55
C TYR A 139 0.35 -4.33 -26.40
N GLU A 140 -0.43 -3.28 -26.14
CA GLU A 140 -1.66 -3.00 -26.91
C GLU A 140 -1.37 -2.85 -28.41
N ALA A 141 -0.23 -2.27 -28.77
CA ALA A 141 0.18 -2.08 -30.16
C ALA A 141 0.67 -3.38 -30.84
N ARG A 142 1.28 -4.31 -30.10
CA ARG A 142 1.98 -5.49 -30.66
C ARG A 142 1.32 -6.83 -30.39
N GLY A 143 0.37 -6.90 -29.46
CA GLY A 143 -0.33 -8.13 -29.07
C GLY A 143 0.53 -9.19 -28.37
N LEU A 144 1.72 -8.82 -27.86
CA LEU A 144 2.62 -9.73 -27.14
C LEU A 144 2.61 -9.43 -25.64
N PRO A 145 2.26 -10.40 -24.77
CA PRO A 145 2.03 -10.13 -23.35
C PRO A 145 3.24 -9.41 -22.71
N PRO A 146 3.00 -8.35 -21.93
CA PRO A 146 4.06 -7.56 -21.33
C PRO A 146 4.84 -8.42 -20.33
N ARG A 147 6.17 -8.26 -20.30
CA ARG A 147 7.01 -8.83 -19.24
C ARG A 147 7.03 -7.85 -18.08
N ILE A 148 6.19 -8.12 -17.09
CA ILE A 148 5.97 -7.32 -15.88
C ILE A 148 6.73 -7.92 -14.71
#